data_AF-A0A715ZGI1-F1
#
_entry.id   AF-A0A715ZGI1-F1
#
_cell.length_a   1.000
_cell.length_b   1.000
_cell.length_c   1.000
_cell.angle_alpha   90.00
_cell.angle_beta   90.00
_cell.angle_gamma   90.00
#
_symmetry.space_group_name_H-M   'P 1'
#
loop_
_entity.id
_entity.type
_entity.pdbx_description
1 polymer ?
#
loop_
_entity_poly.entity_id
_entity_poly.type
_entity_poly.pdbx_seq_one_letter_code
_entity_poly.pdbx_strand_id
1 'polypeptide(L)'
;YQCSQALNTSQIDVHCFRHILQIVRDNEAAEYLELNVGDNWRISEGQPNPELPMQILPVTMQETVYGELHWQNSHVSSSEPLLNSVSSML
;
A
#
# COMPACT_ATOMS: atom_id res chain seq x y z
N TYR A 1 -21.60 6.04 -17.24
CA TYR A 1 -20.91 7.29 -16.88
C TYR A 1 -19.71 6.91 -16.01
N GLN A 2 -18.43 7.04 -16.36
CA GLN A 2 -17.69 7.43 -17.55
C GLN A 2 -16.45 6.52 -17.55
N CYS A 3 -16.49 5.40 -18.27
CA CYS A 3 -15.26 4.68 -18.63
C CYS A 3 -14.72 5.36 -19.89
N SER A 4 -14.25 6.59 -19.72
CA SER A 4 -13.72 7.43 -20.78
C SER A 4 -12.40 7.98 -20.29
N GLN A 5 -11.31 7.29 -20.66
CA GLN A 5 -10.17 7.87 -21.36
C GLN A 5 -8.91 7.05 -21.08
N ALA A 6 -8.39 6.46 -22.16
CA ALA A 6 -6.98 6.28 -22.46
C ALA A 6 -5.99 6.04 -21.29
N LEU A 7 -5.49 4.81 -21.22
CA LEU A 7 -4.05 4.49 -21.19
C LEU A 7 -3.13 5.65 -20.78
N ASN A 8 -2.98 5.82 -19.47
CA ASN A 8 -1.89 6.56 -18.85
C ASN A 8 -1.23 5.53 -17.94
N THR A 9 -0.09 4.96 -18.34
CA THR A 9 0.58 3.82 -17.70
C THR A 9 1.10 4.09 -16.27
N SER A 10 0.62 5.16 -15.63
CA SER A 10 0.92 5.52 -14.24
C SER A 10 -0.33 5.77 -13.38
N GLN A 11 -1.52 5.97 -13.98
CA GLN A 11 -2.77 6.18 -13.21
C GLN A 11 -3.49 4.87 -12.86
N ILE A 12 -3.33 3.84 -13.71
CA ILE A 12 -3.93 2.52 -13.47
C ILE A 12 -3.26 1.85 -12.27
N ASP A 13 -1.94 1.94 -12.16
CA ASP A 13 -1.16 1.45 -11.02
C ASP A 13 -1.69 2.00 -9.70
N VAL A 14 -1.83 3.32 -9.59
CA VAL A 14 -2.34 3.98 -8.39
C VAL A 14 -3.70 3.46 -7.94
N HIS A 15 -4.65 3.34 -8.86
CA HIS A 15 -6.00 2.91 -8.54
C HIS A 15 -6.02 1.43 -8.14
N CYS A 16 -5.21 0.60 -8.79
CA CYS A 16 -4.97 -0.77 -8.38
C CYS A 16 -4.34 -0.84 -6.97
N PHE A 17 -3.33 -0.02 -6.66
CA PHE A 17 -2.71 0.01 -5.33
C PHE A 17 -3.69 0.38 -4.24
N ARG A 18 -4.44 1.47 -4.44
CA ARG A 18 -5.48 1.85 -3.47
C ARG A 18 -6.45 0.68 -3.25
N HIS A 19 -6.88 0.01 -4.32
CA HIS A 19 -7.79 -1.11 -4.21
C HIS A 19 -7.18 -2.30 -3.44
N ILE A 20 -5.91 -2.63 -3.69
CA ILE A 20 -5.19 -3.67 -2.95
C ILE A 20 -5.07 -3.28 -1.47
N LEU A 21 -4.70 -2.03 -1.16
CA LEU A 21 -4.62 -1.53 0.22
C LEU A 21 -5.99 -1.60 0.92
N GLN A 22 -7.08 -1.32 0.19
CA GLN A 22 -8.43 -1.48 0.72
C GLN A 22 -8.75 -2.94 1.03
N ILE A 23 -8.37 -3.89 0.18
CA ILE A 23 -8.56 -5.33 0.43
C ILE A 23 -7.75 -5.78 1.65
N VAL A 24 -6.49 -5.38 1.74
CA VAL A 24 -5.62 -5.68 2.88
C VAL A 24 -6.22 -5.14 4.18
N ARG A 25 -6.74 -3.90 4.16
CA ARG A 25 -7.43 -3.31 5.30
C ARG A 25 -8.73 -4.04 5.66
N ASP A 26 -9.52 -4.44 4.66
CA ASP A 26 -10.77 -5.20 4.84
C ASP A 26 -10.53 -6.57 5.48
N ASN A 27 -9.36 -7.17 5.24
CA ASN A 27 -8.91 -8.41 5.87
C ASN A 27 -8.30 -8.21 7.28
N GLU A 28 -8.53 -7.05 7.91
CA GLU A 28 -7.98 -6.67 9.23
C GLU A 28 -6.44 -6.78 9.32
N ALA A 29 -5.75 -6.68 8.17
CA ALA A 29 -4.30 -6.83 8.13
C ALA A 29 -3.56 -5.54 8.50
N ALA A 30 -4.21 -4.39 8.54
CA ALA A 30 -3.60 -3.16 9.04
C ALA A 30 -4.66 -2.14 9.43
N GLU A 31 -4.42 -1.42 10.52
CA GLU A 31 -5.25 -0.30 10.98
C GLU A 31 -4.91 1.00 10.23
N TYR A 32 -3.62 1.16 9.89
CA TYR A 32 -3.13 2.24 9.06
C TYR A 32 -2.26 1.68 7.94
N LEU A 33 -2.44 2.20 6.73
CA LEU A 33 -1.62 1.90 5.56
C LEU A 33 -1.25 3.23 4.91
N GLU A 34 0.01 3.41 4.58
CA GLU A 34 0.50 4.57 3.84
C GLU A 34 1.55 4.12 2.84
N LEU A 35 1.25 4.29 1.56
CA LEU A 35 2.17 4.00 0.48
C LEU A 35 2.80 5.31 0.00
N ASN A 36 4.11 5.44 0.14
CA ASN A 36 4.89 6.56 -0.40
C ASN A 36 5.66 6.07 -1.64
N VAL A 37 5.45 6.71 -2.81
CA VAL A 37 6.11 6.36 -4.07
C VAL A 37 6.78 7.62 -4.63
N GLY A 38 8.12 7.62 -4.69
CA GLY A 38 8.89 8.81 -5.09
C GLY A 38 8.56 10.07 -4.27
N ASP A 39 8.80 11.26 -4.84
CA ASP A 39 8.75 12.54 -4.11
C ASP A 39 7.36 13.20 -3.99
N ASN A 40 6.39 12.86 -4.86
CA ASN A 40 5.12 13.60 -4.94
C ASN A 40 3.87 12.72 -4.82
N TRP A 41 4.04 11.41 -4.60
CA TRP A 41 2.92 10.48 -4.54
C TRP A 41 2.86 9.77 -3.20
N ARG A 42 1.80 10.03 -2.43
CA ARG A 42 1.47 9.25 -1.24
C ARG A 42 0.00 8.90 -1.17
N ILE A 43 -0.31 7.69 -0.73
CA ILE A 43 -1.67 7.23 -0.46
C ILE A 43 -1.72 6.76 0.98
N SER A 44 -2.50 7.42 1.82
CA SER A 44 -2.77 6.98 3.19
C SER A 44 -4.21 6.50 3.32
N GLU A 45 -4.39 5.33 3.91
CA GLU A 45 -5.65 4.64 4.13
C GLU A 45 -5.76 4.25 5.62
N GLY A 46 -6.80 4.76 6.31
CA GLY A 46 -7.00 4.55 7.74
C GLY A 46 -6.55 5.75 8.59
N GLN A 47 -6.36 5.52 9.89
CA GLN A 47 -5.89 6.54 10.83
C GLN A 47 -4.59 6.07 11.51
N PRO A 48 -3.53 6.89 11.53
CA PRO A 48 -2.29 6.52 12.17
C PRO A 48 -2.49 6.45 13.68
N ASN A 49 -2.02 5.36 14.29
CA ASN A 49 -2.11 5.12 15.72
C ASN A 49 -0.73 5.33 16.37
N PRO A 50 -0.56 6.33 17.26
CA PRO A 50 0.72 6.58 17.93
C PRO A 50 1.12 5.48 18.94
N GLU A 51 0.18 4.62 19.34
CA GLU A 51 0.45 3.52 20.28
C GLU A 51 1.06 2.29 19.59
N LEU A 52 0.96 2.20 18.26
CA LEU A 52 1.45 1.07 17.49
C LEU A 52 2.77 1.39 16.79
N PRO A 53 3.72 0.43 16.75
CA PRO A 53 4.94 0.60 15.99
C PRO A 53 4.61 0.74 14.50
N MET A 54 5.20 1.75 13.87
CA MET A 54 5.11 1.95 12.42
C MET A 54 6.08 1.01 11.72
N GLN A 55 5.56 0.14 10.88
CA GLN A 55 6.32 -0.82 10.10
C GLN A 55 6.49 -0.29 8.69
N ILE A 56 7.69 -0.50 8.13
CA ILE A 56 8.07 0.01 6.81
C ILE A 56 8.53 -1.16 5.96
N LEU A 57 7.90 -1.35 4.81
CA LEU A 57 8.27 -2.36 3.83
C LEU A 57 8.67 -1.69 2.52
N PRO A 58 9.87 -1.97 1.99
CA PRO A 58 10.25 -1.47 0.67
C PRO A 58 9.34 -2.09 -0.38
N VAL A 59 8.82 -1.24 -1.25
CA VAL A 59 7.97 -1.62 -2.37
C VAL A 59 8.84 -1.71 -3.60
N THR A 60 9.06 -2.94 -4.06
CA THR A 60 9.95 -3.25 -5.18
C THR A 60 9.18 -3.82 -6.34
N MET A 61 9.40 -3.30 -7.53
CA MET A 61 8.93 -3.89 -8.78
C MET A 61 10.10 -4.30 -9.64
N GLN A 62 10.16 -5.60 -9.97
CA GLN A 62 11.22 -6.19 -10.80
C GLN A 62 12.62 -5.72 -10.40
N GLU A 63 12.94 -5.82 -9.10
CA GLU A 63 14.23 -5.41 -8.48
C GLU A 63 14.49 -3.89 -8.35
N THR A 64 13.58 -3.05 -8.84
CA THR A 64 13.66 -1.59 -8.63
C THR A 64 12.80 -1.19 -7.43
N VAL A 65 13.36 -0.45 -6.47
CA VAL A 65 12.57 0.13 -5.37
C VAL A 65 11.78 1.32 -5.92
N TYR A 66 10.45 1.23 -5.87
CA TYR A 66 9.54 2.31 -6.25
C TYR A 66 9.17 3.20 -5.07
N GLY A 67 9.18 2.65 -3.86
CA GLY A 67 8.74 3.39 -2.69
C GLY A 67 8.75 2.56 -1.41
N GLU A 68 7.99 3.05 -0.43
CA GLU A 68 7.92 2.50 0.92
C GLU A 68 6.44 2.38 1.34
N LEU A 69 6.04 1.17 1.72
CA LEU A 69 4.74 0.89 2.32
C LEU A 69 4.88 0.93 3.83
N HIS A 70 4.34 1.98 4.40
CA HIS A 70 4.20 2.17 5.82
C HIS A 70 2.88 1.56 6.30
N TRP A 71 2.90 0.85 7.41
CA TRP A 71 1.70 0.25 7.95
C TRP A 71 1.76 0.11 9.46
N GLN A 72 0.59 0.05 10.09
CA GLN A 72 0.46 -0.16 11.53
C GLN A 72 -0.62 -1.21 11.77
N ASN A 73 -0.34 -2.17 12.63
CA ASN A 73 -1.33 -3.13 13.08
C ASN A 73 -1.05 -3.57 14.52
N SER A 74 -2.11 -3.82 15.27
CA SER A 74 -2.06 -4.49 16.55
C SER A 74 -1.53 -5.93 16.45
N HIS A 75 -1.79 -6.64 15.33
CA HIS A 75 -1.29 -7.99 15.05
C HIS A 75 -0.33 -8.04 13.85
N VAL A 76 0.88 -7.51 14.04
CA VAL A 76 1.95 -7.47 13.02
C VAL A 76 2.20 -8.84 12.37
N SER A 77 2.33 -9.91 13.16
CA SER A 77 2.73 -11.25 12.66
C SER A 77 1.74 -11.91 11.71
N SER A 78 0.44 -11.58 11.82
CA SER A 78 -0.59 -12.13 10.93
C SER A 78 -0.62 -11.42 9.58
N SER A 79 -0.13 -10.18 9.54
CA SER A 79 -0.27 -9.26 8.42
C SER A 79 0.98 -9.12 7.59
N GLU A 80 2.15 -9.35 8.20
CA GLU A 80 3.45 -9.42 7.52
C GLU A 80 3.43 -10.24 6.22
N PRO A 81 2.94 -11.49 6.17
CA PRO A 81 3.01 -12.28 4.93
C PRO A 81 2.12 -11.71 3.81
N LEU A 82 0.96 -11.16 4.14
CA LEU A 82 0.05 -10.54 3.17
C LEU A 82 0.67 -9.25 2.62
N LEU A 83 1.22 -8.41 3.49
CA LEU A 83 1.84 -7.14 3.11
C LEU A 83 3.13 -7.34 2.31
N ASN A 84 3.95 -8.34 2.67
CA ASN A 84 5.12 -8.73 1.87
C ASN A 84 4.72 -9.22 0.48
N SER A 85 3.60 -9.93 0.37
CA SER A 85 3.08 -10.34 -0.93
C SER A 85 2.65 -9.13 -1.75
N VAL A 86 1.96 -8.16 -1.14
CA VAL A 86 1.53 -6.93 -1.81
C VAL A 86 2.72 -6.05 -2.23
N SER A 87 3.75 -5.94 -1.39
CA SER A 87 4.95 -5.14 -1.69
C SER A 87 5.82 -5.75 -2.79
N SER A 88 5.75 -7.07 -2.99
CA SER A 88 6.54 -7.82 -3.97
C SER A 88 5.77 -8.20 -5.25
N MET A 89 4.45 -8.02 -5.27
CA MET A 89 3.59 -8.30 -6.43
C MET A 89 3.63 -7.17 -7.47
N LEU A 90 4.23 -6.04 -7.08
CA LEU A 90 4.60 -4.93 -7.94
C LEU A 90 5.69 -5.35 -8.91
#